data_AF-A0A971VB62-F1
#
_entry.id   AF-A0A971VB62-F1
#
_cell.length_a   1.000
_cell.length_b   1.000
_cell.length_c   1.000
_cell.angle_alpha   90.00
_cell.angle_beta   90.00
_cell.angle_gamma   90.00
#
_symmetry.space_group_name_H-M   'P 1'
#
loop_
_entity.id
_entity.type
_entity.pdbx_description
1 polymer ?
#
loop_
_entity_poly.entity_id
_entity_poly.type
_entity_poly.pdbx_seq_one_letter_code
_entity_poly.pdbx_strand_id
1 'polypeptide(L)'
;MYDKRYFERYALLSVCHMFIYDIERFMKCCEKPDLQSEEYDIGIEVTQSITEHDGTTIMLINSYFGRGLSGNEILESIHQANKKNKFKGSCTIVDDVAIISPTKGLYDSSKHRELIIRSIIEKSEKFSGYKHFRINGLYCFAHTGLIDESDYPCILDACRNSAFSLVLINCIDRILHWNALYDSFLSYDISYDLLTKWKKEALQ
;
A
#
# COMPACT_ATOMS: atom_id res chain seq x y z
N MET A 1 8.25 -8.39 -9.13
CA MET A 1 9.19 -7.68 -8.22
C MET A 1 8.41 -6.56 -7.53
N TYR A 2 8.52 -6.43 -6.21
CA TYR A 2 7.98 -5.29 -5.45
C TYR A 2 8.68 -4.03 -5.93
N ASP A 3 7.93 -3.07 -6.48
CA ASP A 3 8.49 -1.79 -6.88
C ASP A 3 8.38 -0.80 -5.72
N LYS A 4 9.35 -0.90 -4.79
CA LYS A 4 9.46 -0.01 -3.63
C LYS A 4 9.32 1.46 -4.04
N ARG A 5 10.08 1.83 -5.08
CA ARG A 5 10.21 3.20 -5.56
C ARG A 5 8.90 3.74 -6.10
N TYR A 6 8.13 2.90 -6.80
CA TYR A 6 6.79 3.26 -7.26
C TYR A 6 5.89 3.68 -6.09
N PHE A 7 5.83 2.87 -5.01
CA PHE A 7 4.95 3.18 -3.88
C PHE A 7 5.43 4.39 -3.07
N GLU A 8 6.74 4.56 -2.89
CA GLU A 8 7.31 5.75 -2.27
C GLU A 8 6.98 7.01 -3.08
N ARG A 9 7.20 6.96 -4.40
CA ARG A 9 6.92 8.09 -5.29
C ARG A 9 5.43 8.42 -5.34
N TYR A 10 4.57 7.41 -5.39
CA TYR A 10 3.12 7.61 -5.27
C TYR A 10 2.81 8.31 -3.94
N ALA A 11 3.24 7.75 -2.81
CA ALA A 11 2.97 8.31 -1.49
C ALA A 11 3.42 9.78 -1.43
N LEU A 12 4.63 10.09 -1.92
CA LEU A 12 5.15 11.45 -2.02
C LEU A 12 4.25 12.39 -2.81
N LEU A 13 3.82 11.99 -4.02
CA LEU A 13 2.92 12.80 -4.85
C LEU A 13 1.60 13.11 -4.13
N SER A 14 1.04 12.13 -3.44
CA SER A 14 -0.21 12.30 -2.68
C SER A 14 -0.03 13.19 -1.45
N VAL A 15 1.06 13.02 -0.69
CA VAL A 15 1.39 13.85 0.49
C VAL A 15 1.62 15.29 0.06
N CYS A 16 2.41 15.52 -0.99
CA CYS A 16 2.64 16.86 -1.53
C CYS A 16 1.35 17.53 -1.97
N HIS A 17 0.43 16.79 -2.58
CA HIS A 17 -0.86 17.33 -2.96
C HIS A 17 -1.73 17.68 -1.74
N MET A 18 -1.85 16.78 -0.77
CA MET A 18 -2.71 16.96 0.41
C MET A 18 -2.25 18.12 1.31
N PHE A 19 -0.94 18.27 1.49
CA PHE A 19 -0.37 19.29 2.36
C PHE A 19 0.23 20.49 1.63
N ILE A 20 0.07 20.54 0.29
CA ILE A 20 0.57 21.62 -0.58
C ILE A 20 2.09 21.81 -0.40
N TYR A 21 2.82 20.69 -0.35
CA TYR A 21 4.28 20.70 -0.29
C TYR A 21 4.90 20.71 -1.68
N ASP A 22 6.02 21.42 -1.81
CA ASP A 22 6.86 21.34 -3.00
C ASP A 22 7.69 20.04 -2.96
N ILE A 23 7.54 19.24 -4.00
CA ILE A 23 8.15 17.91 -4.11
C ILE A 23 9.68 17.96 -4.16
N GLU A 24 10.27 19.04 -4.67
CA GLU A 24 11.73 19.20 -4.73
C GLU A 24 12.34 19.47 -3.35
N ARG A 25 11.52 19.72 -2.32
CA ARG A 25 11.97 19.88 -0.93
C ARG A 25 12.10 18.55 -0.18
N PHE A 26 11.73 17.46 -0.82
CA PHE A 26 11.97 16.12 -0.30
C PHE A 26 13.33 15.61 -0.77
N MET A 27 14.04 14.99 0.17
CA MET A 27 15.34 14.40 -0.08
C MET A 27 15.21 13.21 -1.04
N LYS A 28 16.22 13.03 -1.90
CA LYS A 28 16.29 11.91 -2.86
C LYS A 28 17.13 10.79 -2.25
N CYS A 29 16.71 9.54 -2.44
CA CYS A 29 17.44 8.34 -1.99
C CYS A 29 17.74 8.33 -0.48
N CYS A 30 16.69 8.36 0.34
CA CYS A 30 16.81 8.28 1.79
C CYS A 30 16.81 6.83 2.30
N GLU A 31 17.32 6.62 3.51
CA GLU A 31 17.18 5.33 4.20
C GLU A 31 15.82 5.21 4.89
N LYS A 32 15.74 5.51 6.19
CA LYS A 32 14.52 5.37 7.00
C LYS A 32 14.27 6.63 7.82
N PRO A 33 13.07 7.23 7.76
CA PRO A 33 11.89 6.77 7.01
C PRO A 33 12.01 7.01 5.49
N ASP A 34 11.15 6.37 4.69
CA ASP A 34 11.26 6.36 3.22
C ASP A 34 11.14 7.77 2.56
N LEU A 35 10.24 8.62 3.06
CA LEU A 35 10.09 10.02 2.60
C LEU A 35 10.60 10.97 3.66
N GLN A 36 11.42 11.94 3.29
CA GLN A 36 12.01 12.87 4.26
C GLN A 36 12.14 14.28 3.68
N SER A 37 11.81 15.29 4.49
CA SER A 37 12.11 16.70 4.21
C SER A 37 12.55 17.40 5.49
N GLU A 38 13.79 17.90 5.52
CA GLU A 38 14.29 18.70 6.65
C GLU A 38 13.62 20.08 6.70
N GLU A 39 13.25 20.64 5.54
CA GLU A 39 12.61 21.95 5.44
C GLU A 39 11.20 21.94 6.06
N TYR A 40 10.42 20.89 5.81
CA TYR A 40 9.11 20.72 6.43
C TYR A 40 9.17 20.02 7.80
N ASP A 41 10.35 19.52 8.18
CA ASP A 41 10.60 18.73 9.39
C ASP A 41 9.63 17.55 9.50
N ILE A 42 9.60 16.75 8.42
CA ILE A 42 8.71 15.61 8.25
C ILE A 42 9.45 14.38 7.72
N GLY A 43 9.17 13.23 8.31
CA GLY A 43 9.61 11.92 7.85
C GLY A 43 8.43 10.96 7.80
N ILE A 44 8.19 10.28 6.68
CA ILE A 44 7.05 9.37 6.49
C ILE A 44 7.56 8.01 6.01
N GLU A 45 7.28 6.97 6.79
CA GLU A 45 7.52 5.58 6.38
C GLU A 45 6.38 5.13 5.46
N VAL A 46 6.72 4.43 4.37
CA VAL A 46 5.74 3.96 3.38
C VAL A 46 5.59 2.44 3.49
N THR A 47 4.36 1.97 3.55
CA THR A 47 4.06 0.54 3.69
C THR A 47 2.83 0.12 2.89
N GLN A 48 2.74 -1.17 2.59
CA GLN A 48 1.57 -1.80 2.00
C GLN A 48 0.98 -2.79 3.00
N SER A 49 -0.33 -2.71 3.20
CA SER A 49 -1.07 -3.60 4.10
C SER A 49 -1.66 -4.76 3.31
N ILE A 50 -0.78 -5.64 2.84
CA ILE A 50 -1.11 -6.85 2.08
C ILE A 50 -0.60 -8.10 2.80
N THR A 51 -1.22 -9.25 2.58
CA THR A 51 -0.65 -10.53 3.04
C THR A 51 0.51 -10.98 2.14
N GLU A 52 1.35 -11.88 2.62
CA GLU A 52 2.36 -12.56 1.77
C GLU A 52 1.70 -13.27 0.57
N HIS A 53 0.50 -13.80 0.76
CA HIS A 53 -0.27 -14.46 -0.30
C HIS A 53 -0.77 -13.47 -1.34
N ASP A 54 -1.28 -12.31 -0.92
CA ASP A 54 -1.68 -11.22 -1.84
C ASP A 54 -0.46 -10.71 -2.62
N GLY A 55 0.67 -10.50 -1.93
CA GLY A 55 1.93 -10.11 -2.57
C GLY A 55 2.45 -11.16 -3.56
N THR A 56 2.34 -12.45 -3.23
CA THR A 56 2.67 -13.55 -4.14
C THR A 56 1.76 -13.54 -5.37
N THR A 57 0.46 -13.29 -5.17
CA THR A 57 -0.51 -13.24 -6.27
C THR A 57 -0.21 -12.09 -7.23
N ILE A 58 0.03 -10.88 -6.71
CA ILE A 58 0.41 -9.71 -7.51
C ILE A 58 1.71 -9.98 -8.28
N MET A 59 2.69 -10.61 -7.63
CA MET A 59 3.95 -11.00 -8.29
C MET A 59 3.70 -11.93 -9.49
N LEU A 60 2.89 -12.98 -9.33
CA LEU A 60 2.59 -13.90 -10.42
C LEU A 60 1.89 -13.19 -11.58
N ILE A 61 0.93 -12.31 -11.27
CA ILE A 61 0.22 -11.51 -12.28
C ILE A 61 1.22 -10.65 -13.07
N ASN A 62 2.03 -9.84 -12.38
CA ASN A 62 2.95 -8.90 -13.03
C ASN A 62 4.08 -9.57 -13.83
N SER A 63 4.44 -10.80 -13.47
CA SER A 63 5.47 -11.58 -14.16
C SER A 63 4.98 -12.16 -15.48
N TYR A 64 3.71 -12.57 -15.58
CA TYR A 64 3.24 -13.42 -16.69
C TYR A 64 2.06 -12.84 -17.47
N PHE A 65 1.13 -12.12 -16.82
CA PHE A 65 -0.05 -11.59 -17.49
C PHE A 65 0.29 -10.33 -18.30
N GLY A 66 -0.32 -10.19 -19.47
CA GLY A 66 -0.11 -9.04 -20.35
C GLY A 66 1.27 -8.97 -21.01
N ARG A 67 2.04 -10.08 -20.98
CA ARG A 67 3.40 -10.18 -21.55
C ARG A 67 3.46 -10.82 -22.95
N GLY A 68 2.31 -11.03 -23.58
CA GLY A 68 2.22 -11.71 -24.88
C GLY A 68 2.38 -13.22 -24.83
N LEU A 69 2.29 -13.82 -23.63
CA LEU A 69 2.26 -15.28 -23.43
C LEU A 69 0.84 -15.82 -23.67
N SER A 70 0.74 -17.03 -24.20
CA SER A 70 -0.52 -17.80 -24.29
C SER A 70 -1.01 -18.24 -22.91
N GLY A 71 -2.29 -18.62 -22.81
CA GLY A 71 -2.86 -19.11 -21.56
C GLY A 71 -2.12 -20.32 -20.99
N ASN A 72 -1.70 -21.24 -21.85
CA ASN A 72 -0.91 -22.43 -21.48
C ASN A 72 0.47 -22.06 -20.91
N GLU A 73 1.21 -21.18 -21.58
CA GLU A 73 2.54 -20.75 -21.12
C GLU A 73 2.48 -20.04 -19.76
N ILE A 74 1.43 -19.24 -19.53
CA ILE A 74 1.20 -18.59 -18.24
C ILE A 74 0.93 -19.64 -17.15
N LEU A 75 0.03 -20.60 -17.40
CA LEU A 75 -0.32 -21.63 -16.43
C LEU A 75 0.90 -22.49 -16.05
N GLU A 76 1.67 -22.93 -17.04
CA GLU A 76 2.91 -23.67 -16.83
C GLU A 76 3.91 -22.86 -16.01
N SER A 77 4.13 -21.58 -16.36
CA SER A 77 5.05 -20.69 -15.64
C SER A 77 4.64 -20.49 -14.19
N ILE A 78 3.34 -20.35 -13.91
CA ILE A 78 2.80 -20.23 -12.55
C ILE A 78 2.98 -21.54 -11.79
N HIS A 79 2.70 -22.69 -12.39
CA HIS A 79 2.90 -24.00 -11.76
C HIS A 79 4.37 -24.23 -11.40
N GLN A 80 5.29 -23.87 -12.31
CA GLN A 80 6.74 -23.96 -12.07
C GLN A 80 7.19 -23.03 -10.94
N ALA A 81 6.71 -21.77 -10.93
CA ALA A 81 7.03 -20.79 -9.89
C ALA A 81 6.40 -21.15 -8.53
N ASN A 82 5.25 -21.81 -8.52
CA ASN A 82 4.51 -22.19 -7.31
C ASN A 82 4.85 -23.60 -6.77
N LYS A 83 5.97 -24.21 -7.16
CA LYS A 83 6.39 -25.54 -6.65
C LYS A 83 6.46 -25.64 -5.12
N LYS A 84 6.73 -24.53 -4.44
CA LYS A 84 6.75 -24.44 -2.96
C LYS A 84 5.36 -24.24 -2.35
N ASN A 85 4.30 -24.28 -3.15
CA ASN A 85 2.90 -24.13 -2.75
C ASN A 85 2.64 -22.86 -1.91
N LYS A 86 3.28 -21.74 -2.29
CA LYS A 86 3.12 -20.45 -1.61
C LYS A 86 1.84 -19.73 -2.03
N PHE A 87 1.51 -19.78 -3.32
CA PHE A 87 0.23 -19.32 -3.84
C PHE A 87 -0.84 -20.39 -3.58
N LYS A 88 -1.86 -20.02 -2.80
CA LYS A 88 -2.99 -20.89 -2.40
C LYS A 88 -4.26 -20.73 -3.25
N GLY A 89 -4.22 -19.89 -4.28
CA GLY A 89 -5.36 -19.65 -5.18
C GLY A 89 -5.53 -20.74 -6.24
N SER A 90 -6.22 -20.42 -7.33
CA SER A 90 -6.33 -21.27 -8.51
C SER A 90 -5.90 -20.52 -9.77
N CYS A 91 -5.37 -21.26 -10.73
CA CYS A 91 -5.14 -20.79 -12.09
C CYS A 91 -5.76 -21.82 -13.04
N THR A 92 -6.47 -21.35 -14.07
CA THR A 92 -7.10 -22.19 -15.10
C THR A 92 -7.01 -21.50 -16.45
N ILE A 93 -7.40 -22.19 -17.51
CA ILE A 93 -7.50 -21.63 -18.87
C ILE A 93 -8.94 -21.74 -19.32
N VAL A 94 -9.46 -20.67 -19.92
CA VAL A 94 -10.76 -20.63 -20.59
C VAL A 94 -10.55 -19.90 -21.92
N ASP A 95 -10.90 -20.55 -23.03
CA ASP A 95 -10.76 -20.01 -24.39
C ASP A 95 -9.37 -19.42 -24.68
N ASP A 96 -8.31 -20.16 -24.31
CA ASP A 96 -6.88 -19.78 -24.41
C ASP A 96 -6.46 -18.58 -23.56
N VAL A 97 -7.33 -18.10 -22.68
CA VAL A 97 -7.03 -17.04 -21.70
C VAL A 97 -6.72 -17.67 -20.35
N ALA A 98 -5.54 -17.36 -19.80
CA ALA A 98 -5.23 -17.70 -18.41
C ALA A 98 -6.09 -16.86 -17.46
N ILE A 99 -6.71 -17.54 -16.49
CA ILE A 99 -7.50 -16.93 -15.42
C ILE A 99 -6.85 -17.30 -14.09
N ILE A 100 -6.62 -16.30 -13.24
CA ILE A 100 -6.12 -16.48 -11.89
C ILE A 100 -7.16 -16.02 -10.87
N SER A 101 -7.45 -16.87 -9.89
CA SER A 101 -8.23 -16.51 -8.71
C SER A 101 -7.29 -16.48 -7.50
N PRO A 102 -7.12 -15.33 -6.83
CA PRO A 102 -6.31 -15.22 -5.63
C PRO A 102 -6.81 -16.13 -4.50
N THR A 103 -8.12 -16.34 -4.40
CA THR A 103 -8.75 -17.13 -3.34
C THR A 103 -9.52 -18.31 -3.92
N LYS A 104 -9.74 -19.34 -3.08
CA LYS A 104 -10.73 -20.39 -3.32
C LYS A 104 -11.81 -20.23 -2.25
N GLY A 105 -13.02 -19.80 -2.64
CA GLY A 105 -14.17 -19.71 -1.73
C GLY A 105 -14.48 -18.29 -1.23
N LEU A 106 -14.97 -18.20 0.02
CA LEU A 106 -15.48 -16.98 0.64
C LEU A 106 -14.38 -15.91 0.81
N TYR A 107 -14.80 -14.66 0.78
CA TYR A 107 -13.95 -13.49 0.98
C TYR A 107 -14.36 -12.74 2.24
N ASP A 108 -13.42 -12.60 3.17
CA ASP A 108 -13.59 -11.80 4.37
C ASP A 108 -13.00 -10.41 4.14
N SER A 109 -13.85 -9.38 4.13
CA SER A 109 -13.42 -7.99 3.97
C SER A 109 -12.73 -7.45 5.22
N SER A 110 -13.01 -8.00 6.40
CA SER A 110 -12.45 -7.53 7.67
C SER A 110 -10.95 -7.75 7.79
N LYS A 111 -10.40 -8.68 6.99
CA LYS A 111 -8.95 -8.90 6.88
C LYS A 111 -8.18 -7.60 6.60
N HIS A 112 -8.75 -6.68 5.82
CA HIS A 112 -8.05 -5.46 5.42
C HIS A 112 -7.81 -4.51 6.59
N ARG A 113 -8.80 -4.37 7.48
CA ARG A 113 -8.65 -3.63 8.74
C ARG A 113 -7.50 -4.22 9.57
N GLU A 114 -7.47 -5.54 9.72
CA GLU A 114 -6.41 -6.23 10.49
C GLU A 114 -5.02 -6.02 9.88
N LEU A 115 -4.91 -6.04 8.54
CA LEU A 115 -3.66 -5.78 7.84
C LEU A 115 -3.14 -4.36 8.08
N ILE A 116 -4.04 -3.36 8.08
CA ILE A 116 -3.70 -1.96 8.37
C ILE A 116 -3.21 -1.84 9.82
N ILE A 117 -3.98 -2.36 10.78
CA ILE A 117 -3.64 -2.35 12.22
C ILE A 117 -2.26 -2.97 12.44
N ARG A 118 -2.03 -4.16 11.89
CA ARG A 118 -0.75 -4.85 11.99
C ARG A 118 0.39 -4.02 11.40
N SER A 119 0.16 -3.40 10.25
CA SER A 119 1.17 -2.55 9.60
C SER A 119 1.54 -1.33 10.45
N ILE A 120 0.57 -0.70 11.10
CA ILE A 120 0.80 0.41 12.04
C ILE A 120 1.67 -0.08 13.22
N ILE A 121 1.30 -1.19 13.85
CA ILE A 121 2.01 -1.75 15.01
C ILE A 121 3.44 -2.15 14.62
N GLU A 122 3.64 -2.96 13.58
CA GLU A 122 4.95 -3.45 13.17
C GLU A 122 5.91 -2.31 12.76
N LYS A 123 5.39 -1.25 12.15
CA LYS A 123 6.20 -0.07 11.79
C LYS A 123 6.50 0.80 13.00
N SER A 124 5.56 0.90 13.94
CA SER A 124 5.76 1.56 15.22
C SER A 124 6.87 0.91 16.04
N GLU A 125 6.96 -0.42 16.06
CA GLU A 125 8.04 -1.14 16.76
C GLU A 125 9.43 -0.86 16.15
N LYS A 126 9.50 -0.66 14.84
CA LYS A 126 10.75 -0.38 14.10
C LYS A 126 11.14 1.10 14.15
N PHE A 127 10.24 1.96 14.61
CA PHE A 127 10.38 3.42 14.58
C PHE A 127 11.63 3.93 15.28
N SER A 128 12.06 3.28 16.38
CA SER A 128 13.25 3.67 17.15
C SER A 128 14.55 3.65 16.33
N GLY A 129 14.59 2.90 15.23
CA GLY A 129 15.73 2.85 14.31
C GLY A 129 15.66 3.85 13.17
N TYR A 130 14.68 4.76 13.16
CA TYR A 130 14.48 5.73 12.07
C TYR A 130 15.08 7.08 12.43
N LYS A 131 15.42 7.89 11.43
CA LYS A 131 15.66 9.33 11.65
C LYS A 131 14.35 9.98 12.13
N HIS A 132 14.42 10.75 13.19
CA HIS A 132 13.27 11.43 13.77
C HIS A 132 13.14 12.87 13.27
N PHE A 133 11.90 13.25 13.02
CA PHE A 133 11.48 14.58 12.61
C PHE A 133 10.43 15.11 13.60
N ARG A 134 10.03 16.37 13.48
CA ARG A 134 8.89 16.89 14.25
C ARG A 134 7.59 16.19 13.88
N ILE A 135 7.38 15.89 12.59
CA ILE A 135 6.25 15.10 12.12
C ILE A 135 6.77 13.74 11.65
N ASN A 136 6.43 12.68 12.39
CA ASN A 136 6.77 11.32 12.02
C ASN A 136 5.50 10.61 11.54
N GLY A 137 5.44 10.33 10.26
CA GLY A 137 4.27 9.78 9.60
C GLY A 137 4.41 8.32 9.21
N LEU A 138 3.26 7.68 9.02
CA LEU A 138 3.11 6.42 8.32
C LEU A 138 2.13 6.60 7.16
N TYR A 139 2.54 6.19 5.97
CA TYR A 139 1.68 6.10 4.80
C TYR A 139 1.43 4.62 4.47
N CYS A 140 0.18 4.20 4.57
CA CYS A 140 -0.26 2.83 4.43
C CYS A 140 -1.14 2.68 3.18
N PHE A 141 -0.70 1.90 2.19
CA PHE A 141 -1.57 1.48 1.10
C PHE A 141 -2.43 0.31 1.56
N ALA A 142 -3.75 0.50 1.60
CA ALA A 142 -4.70 -0.53 2.03
C ALA A 142 -5.00 -1.56 0.92
N HIS A 143 -4.76 -1.22 -0.35
CA HIS A 143 -5.11 -2.03 -1.53
C HIS A 143 -6.60 -2.43 -1.61
N THR A 144 -7.47 -1.66 -0.97
CA THR A 144 -8.90 -1.87 -0.98
C THR A 144 -9.64 -0.54 -0.76
N GLY A 145 -10.82 -0.40 -1.36
CA GLY A 145 -11.77 0.68 -1.06
C GLY A 145 -12.80 0.31 0.02
N LEU A 146 -12.69 -0.88 0.59
CA LEU A 146 -13.70 -1.47 1.49
C LEU A 146 -13.62 -0.99 2.95
N ILE A 147 -12.62 -0.19 3.32
CA ILE A 147 -12.49 0.32 4.70
C ILE A 147 -13.54 1.40 4.96
N ASP A 148 -14.46 1.17 5.89
CA ASP A 148 -15.55 2.10 6.20
C ASP A 148 -15.56 2.54 7.67
N GLU A 149 -16.53 3.38 8.03
CA GLU A 149 -16.67 3.96 9.38
C GLU A 149 -16.75 2.90 10.49
N SER A 150 -17.25 1.69 10.18
CA SER A 150 -17.33 0.59 11.15
C SER A 150 -15.95 0.04 11.53
N ASP A 151 -14.95 0.20 10.66
CA ASP A 151 -13.57 -0.22 10.91
C ASP A 151 -12.76 0.82 11.70
N TYR A 152 -13.17 2.09 11.67
CA TYR A 152 -12.39 3.21 12.19
C TYR A 152 -12.00 3.07 13.67
N PRO A 153 -12.89 2.66 14.60
CA PRO A 153 -12.54 2.59 16.01
C PRO A 153 -11.30 1.74 16.31
N CYS A 154 -11.16 0.59 15.62
CA CYS A 154 -10.02 -0.31 15.81
C CYS A 154 -8.74 0.25 15.17
N ILE A 155 -8.85 0.91 14.01
CA ILE A 155 -7.68 1.50 13.34
C ILE A 155 -7.19 2.72 14.13
N LEU A 156 -8.10 3.56 14.61
CA LEU A 156 -7.79 4.70 15.48
C LEU A 156 -7.08 4.25 16.76
N ASP A 157 -7.49 3.10 17.33
CA ASP A 157 -6.80 2.53 18.47
C ASP A 157 -5.34 2.16 18.16
N ALA A 158 -5.09 1.56 17.00
CA ALA A 158 -3.73 1.30 16.56
C ALA A 158 -2.94 2.59 16.33
N CYS A 159 -3.55 3.63 15.75
CA CYS A 159 -2.92 4.94 15.54
C CYS A 159 -2.51 5.60 16.87
N ARG A 160 -3.43 5.68 17.85
CA ARG A 160 -3.18 6.27 19.17
C ARG A 160 -2.02 5.61 19.92
N ASN A 161 -1.91 4.30 19.78
CA ASN A 161 -0.88 3.51 20.45
C ASN A 161 0.41 3.36 19.61
N SER A 162 0.48 4.03 18.45
CA SER A 162 1.66 4.01 17.59
C SER A 162 2.64 5.15 17.91
N ALA A 163 3.87 5.01 17.43
CA ALA A 163 4.91 6.04 17.53
C ALA A 163 4.76 7.16 16.48
N PHE A 164 3.78 7.07 15.59
CA PHE A 164 3.57 8.04 14.52
C PHE A 164 2.59 9.13 14.96
N SER A 165 2.91 10.39 14.64
CA SER A 165 2.03 11.54 14.87
C SER A 165 1.13 11.84 13.67
N LEU A 166 1.34 11.16 12.55
CA LEU A 166 0.55 11.24 11.33
C LEU A 166 0.35 9.83 10.77
N VAL A 167 -0.89 9.44 10.47
CA VAL A 167 -1.17 8.19 9.75
C VAL A 167 -2.09 8.50 8.58
N LEU A 168 -1.65 8.11 7.39
CA LEU A 168 -2.38 8.22 6.14
C LEU A 168 -2.66 6.82 5.60
N ILE A 169 -3.92 6.52 5.27
CA ILE A 169 -4.33 5.22 4.73
C ILE A 169 -4.93 5.45 3.35
N ASN A 170 -4.25 4.99 2.32
CA ASN A 170 -4.70 5.06 0.94
C ASN A 170 -5.61 3.88 0.61
N CYS A 171 -6.91 4.16 0.46
CA CYS A 171 -7.98 3.22 0.14
C CYS A 171 -8.30 3.18 -1.36
N ILE A 172 -7.30 3.39 -2.23
CA ILE A 172 -7.41 3.46 -3.69
C ILE A 172 -8.09 4.75 -4.18
N ASP A 173 -9.34 5.00 -3.80
CA ASP A 173 -10.16 6.13 -4.27
C ASP A 173 -10.21 7.30 -3.28
N ARG A 174 -9.73 7.09 -2.07
CA ARG A 174 -9.63 8.11 -1.02
C ARG A 174 -8.41 7.88 -0.13
N ILE A 175 -7.98 8.92 0.58
CA ILE A 175 -7.00 8.81 1.65
C ILE A 175 -7.67 9.18 2.97
N LEU A 176 -7.61 8.28 3.94
CA LEU A 176 -7.99 8.56 5.32
C LEU A 176 -6.79 9.14 6.05
N HIS A 177 -6.96 10.30 6.65
CA HIS A 177 -5.95 10.99 7.45
C HIS A 177 -6.39 10.99 8.91
N TRP A 178 -5.62 10.33 9.77
CA TRP A 178 -5.87 10.39 11.21
C TRP A 178 -5.55 11.77 11.77
N ASN A 179 -6.58 12.46 12.23
CA ASN A 179 -6.45 13.72 12.95
C ASN A 179 -6.32 13.45 14.44
N ALA A 180 -5.10 13.53 14.96
CA ALA A 180 -4.81 13.24 16.36
C ALA A 180 -5.51 14.19 17.36
N LEU A 181 -5.86 15.42 16.97
CA LEU A 181 -6.55 16.37 17.87
C LEU A 181 -8.01 15.99 18.13
N TYR A 182 -8.68 15.48 17.10
CA TYR A 182 -10.10 15.08 17.18
C TYR A 182 -10.29 13.56 17.24
N ASP A 183 -9.18 12.81 17.26
CA ASP A 183 -9.13 11.35 17.24
C ASP A 183 -10.10 10.72 16.23
N SER A 184 -10.06 11.21 15.01
CA SER A 184 -10.96 10.81 13.93
C SER A 184 -10.26 10.83 12.57
N PHE A 185 -10.85 10.15 11.59
CA PHE A 185 -10.37 10.21 10.21
C PHE A 185 -11.02 11.36 9.45
N LEU A 186 -10.18 12.15 8.79
CA LEU A 186 -10.59 13.02 7.69
C LEU A 186 -10.43 12.24 6.39
N SER A 187 -11.49 12.14 5.59
CA SER A 187 -11.44 11.49 4.27
C SER A 187 -11.17 12.52 3.17
N TYR A 188 -10.23 12.18 2.29
CA TYR A 188 -9.88 12.96 1.11
C TYR A 188 -10.13 12.11 -0.13
N ASP A 189 -11.20 12.41 -0.86
CA ASP A 189 -11.51 11.71 -2.11
C ASP A 189 -10.50 12.09 -3.20
N ILE A 190 -10.10 11.10 -3.99
CA ILE A 190 -9.15 11.26 -5.09
C ILE A 190 -9.92 11.07 -6.38
N SER A 191 -9.92 12.11 -7.23
CA SER A 191 -10.53 11.99 -8.55
C SER A 191 -9.78 10.96 -9.42
N TYR A 192 -10.51 10.33 -10.34
CA TYR A 192 -9.93 9.36 -11.27
C TYR A 192 -8.75 9.94 -12.07
N ASP A 193 -8.85 11.20 -12.50
CA ASP A 193 -7.79 11.88 -13.25
C ASP A 193 -6.52 12.04 -12.40
N LEU A 194 -6.68 12.44 -11.14
CA LEU A 194 -5.57 12.60 -10.21
C LEU A 194 -4.92 11.24 -9.88
N LEU A 195 -5.74 10.23 -9.65
CA LEU A 195 -5.29 8.84 -9.45
C LEU A 195 -4.45 8.37 -10.64
N THR A 196 -4.93 8.60 -11.85
CA THR A 196 -4.27 8.18 -13.10
C THR A 196 -2.97 8.93 -13.30
N LYS A 197 -2.96 10.24 -13.02
CA LYS A 197 -1.77 11.08 -13.05
C LYS A 197 -0.69 10.56 -12.09
N TRP A 198 -1.02 10.34 -10.82
CA TRP A 198 -0.05 9.84 -9.84
C TRP A 198 0.51 8.48 -10.19
N LYS A 199 -0.34 7.53 -10.64
CA LYS A 199 0.12 6.22 -11.10
C LYS A 199 1.12 6.33 -12.26
N LYS A 200 0.88 7.24 -13.22
CA LYS A 200 1.77 7.44 -14.37
C LYS A 200 3.09 8.10 -13.96
N GLU A 201 3.04 9.11 -13.09
CA GLU A 201 4.24 9.82 -12.62
C GLU A 201 5.08 8.98 -11.67
N ALA A 202 4.48 8.08 -10.90
CA ALA A 202 5.20 7.15 -10.02
C ALA A 202 5.99 6.07 -10.76
N LEU A 203 5.73 5.86 -12.05
CA LEU A 203 6.46 4.92 -12.90
C LEU A 203 7.73 5.53 -13.55
N GLN A 204 7.94 6.84 -13.39
CA GLN A 204 9.10 7.55 -13.94
C GLN A 204 10.25 7.58 -12.94
#